data_AF-A0A955YSS0-F1
#
_entry.id   AF-A0A955YSS0-F1
#
_cell.length_a   1.000
_cell.length_b   1.000
_cell.length_c   1.000
_cell.angle_alpha   90.00
_cell.angle_beta   90.00
_cell.angle_gamma   90.00
#
_symmetry.space_group_name_H-M   'P 1'
#
loop_
_entity.id
_entity.type
_entity.pdbx_description
1 polymer ?
#
loop_
_entity_poly.entity_id
_entity_poly.type
_entity_poly.pdbx_seq_one_letter_code
_entity_poly.pdbx_strand_id
1 'polypeptide(L)'
;ARGHYTFAGTPEQLVAMMEDWLTDGAADGFNLMPPVLPWMLDVFVAEVIPRLQARGLFRREYQGHTLRDHLGLRRPAATGT
;
A
#
# COMPACT_ATOMS: atom_id res chain seq x y z
N ALA A 1 -16.86 12.54 8.09
CA ALA A 1 -15.70 13.35 7.68
C ALA A 1 -15.54 13.21 6.16
N ARG A 2 -15.63 14.31 5.39
CA ARG A 2 -15.73 14.29 3.92
C ARG A 2 -14.39 14.64 3.27
N GLY A 3 -13.40 13.76 3.37
CA GLY A 3 -12.06 14.01 2.79
C GLY A 3 -11.23 12.76 2.48
N HIS A 4 -11.64 11.59 2.99
CA HIS A 4 -10.99 10.33 2.68
C HIS A 4 -11.89 9.49 1.78
N TYR A 5 -11.28 8.79 0.84
CA TYR A 5 -11.98 7.85 -0.02
C TYR A 5 -12.40 6.64 0.81
N THR A 6 -13.71 6.38 0.87
CA THR A 6 -14.28 5.21 1.54
C THR A 6 -14.68 4.19 0.50
N PHE A 7 -14.16 2.98 0.65
CA PHE A 7 -14.50 1.85 -0.22
C PHE A 7 -15.40 0.86 0.53
N ALA A 8 -16.38 0.30 -0.16
CA ALA A 8 -17.18 -0.83 0.31
C ALA A 8 -17.38 -1.82 -0.85
N GLY A 9 -16.90 -3.04 -0.68
CA GLY A 9 -16.91 -4.07 -1.73
C GLY A 9 -16.10 -5.29 -1.32
N THR A 10 -15.93 -6.22 -2.26
CA THR A 10 -15.12 -7.44 -2.09
C THR A 10 -13.61 -7.14 -2.16
N PRO A 11 -12.76 -8.04 -1.64
CA PRO A 11 -11.30 -7.93 -1.82
C PRO A 11 -10.89 -7.82 -3.29
N GLU A 12 -11.54 -8.55 -4.19
CA GLU A 12 -11.26 -8.50 -5.64
C GLU A 12 -11.55 -7.13 -6.23
N GLN A 13 -12.68 -6.52 -5.85
CA GLN A 13 -13.03 -5.17 -6.30
C GLN A 13 -12.07 -4.12 -5.73
N LEU A 14 -11.63 -4.28 -4.48
CA LEU A 14 -10.66 -3.38 -3.88
C LEU A 14 -9.30 -3.48 -4.59
N VAL A 15 -8.83 -4.69 -4.89
CA VAL A 15 -7.57 -4.91 -5.64
C VAL A 15 -7.65 -4.32 -7.05
N ALA A 16 -8.78 -4.48 -7.75
CA ALA A 16 -8.98 -3.88 -9.06
C ALA A 16 -8.89 -2.35 -9.02
N MET A 17 -9.58 -1.72 -8.06
CA MET A 17 -9.49 -0.28 -7.85
C MET A 17 -8.07 0.19 -7.52
N MET A 18 -7.36 -0.54 -6.65
CA MET A 18 -5.97 -0.20 -6.30
C MET A 18 -5.02 -0.34 -7.49
N GLU A 19 -5.20 -1.37 -8.32
CA GLU A 19 -4.44 -1.56 -9.55
C GLU A 19 -4.66 -0.40 -10.52
N ASP A 20 -5.91 -0.07 -10.83
CA ASP A 20 -6.23 1.03 -11.74
C ASP A 20 -5.54 2.34 -11.32
N TRP A 21 -5.58 2.67 -10.02
CA TRP A 21 -4.95 3.90 -9.53
C TRP A 21 -3.42 3.88 -9.59
N LEU A 22 -2.80 2.71 -9.37
CA LEU A 22 -1.35 2.55 -9.49
C LEU A 22 -0.91 2.61 -10.96
N THR A 23 -1.62 1.93 -11.87
CA THR A 23 -1.25 1.84 -13.29
C THR A 23 -1.52 3.14 -14.05
N ASP A 24 -2.55 3.88 -13.65
CA ASP A 24 -2.92 5.16 -14.28
C ASP A 24 -2.15 6.35 -13.68
N GLY A 25 -1.26 6.10 -12.71
CA GLY A 25 -0.45 7.13 -12.06
C GLY A 25 -1.23 8.06 -11.15
N ALA A 26 -2.40 7.63 -10.67
CA ALA A 26 -3.21 8.39 -9.70
C ALA A 26 -2.62 8.33 -8.29
N ALA A 27 -1.85 7.28 -7.96
CA ALA A 27 -1.16 7.12 -6.68
C ALA A 27 0.11 6.27 -6.81
N ASP A 28 1.11 6.54 -5.97
CA ASP A 28 2.28 5.66 -5.75
C ASP A 28 2.08 4.66 -4.60
N GLY A 29 1.01 4.85 -3.81
CA GLY A 29 0.71 4.07 -2.62
C GLY A 29 -0.52 4.61 -1.89
N PHE A 30 -0.92 3.91 -0.83
CA PHE A 30 -2.17 4.20 -0.12
C PHE A 30 -1.95 4.36 1.37
N ASN A 31 -2.65 5.34 1.96
CA ASN A 31 -2.78 5.45 3.40
C ASN A 31 -4.08 4.77 3.84
N LEU A 32 -3.97 3.67 4.59
CA LEU A 32 -5.12 2.87 5.02
C LEU A 32 -5.63 3.37 6.38
N MET A 33 -6.93 3.61 6.48
CA MET A 33 -7.60 3.93 7.75
C MET A 33 -8.78 2.97 7.97
N PRO A 34 -8.53 1.76 8.49
CA PRO A 34 -9.59 0.82 8.78
C PRO A 34 -10.53 1.36 9.88
N PRO A 35 -11.86 1.28 9.71
CA PRO A 35 -12.80 1.75 10.73
C PRO A 35 -12.75 1.00 12.08
N VAL A 36 -12.22 -0.24 12.09
CA VAL A 36 -12.12 -1.12 13.25
C VAL A 36 -10.76 -1.81 13.20
N LEU A 37 -9.95 -1.56 14.22
CA LEU A 37 -8.64 -2.16 14.39
C LEU A 37 -8.67 -3.15 15.57
N PRO A 38 -7.87 -4.24 15.54
CA PRO A 38 -6.96 -4.63 14.45
C PRO A 38 -7.64 -5.42 13.33
N TRP A 39 -8.86 -5.93 13.55
CA TRP A 39 -9.47 -6.98 12.72
C TRP A 39 -9.55 -6.67 11.22
N MET A 40 -9.92 -5.45 10.81
CA MET A 40 -9.96 -5.16 9.37
C MET A 40 -8.57 -5.05 8.73
N LEU A 41 -7.55 -4.71 9.52
CA LEU A 41 -6.17 -4.77 9.02
C LEU A 41 -5.75 -6.22 8.79
N ASP A 42 -6.14 -7.15 9.68
CA ASP A 42 -5.87 -8.59 9.51
C ASP A 42 -6.57 -9.13 8.25
N VAL A 43 -7.84 -8.76 8.03
CA VAL A 43 -8.57 -9.12 6.80
C VAL A 43 -7.90 -8.54 5.56
N PHE A 44 -7.45 -7.28 5.60
CA PHE A 44 -6.73 -6.67 4.49
C PHE A 44 -5.42 -7.41 4.18
N VAL A 45 -4.65 -7.76 5.21
CA VAL A 45 -3.39 -8.51 5.04
C VAL A 45 -3.66 -9.91 4.52
N ALA A 46 -4.70 -10.60 4.98
CA ALA A 46 -5.03 -11.95 4.54
C ALA A 46 -5.60 -11.99 3.11
N GLU A 47 -6.47 -11.05 2.75
CA GLU A 47 -7.23 -11.10 1.50
C GLU A 47 -6.65 -10.22 0.40
N VAL A 48 -6.15 -9.02 0.70
CA VAL A 48 -5.75 -8.04 -0.33
C VAL A 48 -4.29 -8.19 -0.70
N ILE A 49 -3.40 -8.32 0.30
CA ILE A 49 -1.95 -8.36 0.05
C ILE A 49 -1.52 -9.51 -0.89
N PRO A 50 -1.98 -10.77 -0.72
CA PRO A 50 -1.58 -11.86 -1.63
C PRO A 50 -2.03 -11.62 -3.08
N ARG A 51 -3.19 -10.98 -3.27
CA ARG A 51 -3.73 -10.65 -4.59
C ARG A 51 -2.91 -9.54 -5.28
N LEU A 52 -2.51 -8.51 -4.53
CA LEU A 52 -1.57 -7.49 -5.03
C LEU A 52 -0.20 -8.08 -5.38
N GLN A 53 0.32 -9.00 -4.54
CA GLN A 53 1.58 -9.71 -4.81
C GLN A 53 1.51 -10.66 -6.02
N ALA A 54 0.35 -11.27 -6.27
CA ALA A 54 0.11 -12.09 -7.45
C ALA A 54 0.12 -11.26 -8.74
N ARG A 55 -0.35 -10.01 -8.67
CA ARG A 55 -0.34 -9.03 -9.78
C ARG A 55 0.97 -8.25 -9.91
N GLY A 56 1.95 -8.47 -9.02
CA GLY A 56 3.22 -7.73 -9.04
C GLY A 56 3.13 -6.28 -8.55
N LEU A 57 2.02 -5.89 -7.93
CA LEU A 57 1.74 -4.53 -7.44
C LEU A 57 2.24 -4.29 -6.01
N PHE A 58 2.64 -5.35 -5.30
CA PHE A 58 3.18 -5.24 -3.95
C PHE A 58 4.36 -6.19 -3.74
N ARG A 59 5.33 -5.74 -2.94
CA ARG A 59 6.53 -6.50 -2.61
C ARG A 59 6.17 -7.82 -1.90
N ARG A 60 6.96 -8.86 -2.14
CA ARG A 60 6.84 -10.16 -1.43
C ARG A 60 7.70 -10.22 -0.18
N GLU A 61 8.83 -9.52 -0.20
CA GLU A 61 9.80 -9.48 0.90
C GLU A 61 10.39 -8.08 1.02
N TYR A 62 10.92 -7.75 2.19
CA TYR A 62 11.67 -6.52 2.40
C TYR A 62 13.10 -6.70 1.90
N GLN A 63 13.55 -5.80 1.01
CA GLN A 63 14.89 -5.86 0.43
C GLN A 63 15.93 -4.99 1.17
N GLY A 64 15.51 -4.23 2.18
CA GLY A 64 16.37 -3.35 2.95
C GLY A 64 15.91 -3.17 4.38
N HIS A 65 16.64 -2.38 5.15
CA HIS A 65 16.48 -2.29 6.61
C HIS A 65 15.95 -0.92 7.06
N THR A 66 15.81 0.03 6.15
CA THR A 66 15.33 1.37 6.45
C THR A 66 14.02 1.67 5.73
N LEU A 67 13.25 2.61 6.28
CA LEU A 67 12.05 3.11 5.61
C LEU A 67 12.35 3.66 4.20
N ARG A 68 13.53 4.26 4.01
CA ARG A 68 13.95 4.75 2.69
C ARG A 68 14.10 3.62 1.68
N ASP A 69 14.67 2.49 2.10
CA ASP A 69 14.79 1.31 1.23
C ASP A 69 13.41 0.79 0.83
N HIS A 70 12.46 0.78 1.78
CA HIS A 70 11.10 0.28 1.54
C HIS A 70 10.26 1.19 0.64
N LEU A 71 10.63 2.48 0.55
CA LEU A 71 10.00 3.49 -0.28
C LEU A 71 10.78 3.79 -1.58
N GLY A 72 11.90 3.10 -1.84
CA GLY A 72 12.73 3.36 -3.03
C GLY A 72 13.45 4.72 -3.00
N LEU A 73 13.67 5.30 -1.82
CA LEU A 73 14.27 6.62 -1.65
C LEU A 73 15.78 6.54 -1.43
N ARG A 74 16.54 7.38 -2.13
CA ARG A 74 17.98 7.52 -1.89
C ARG A 74 18.27 8.09 -0.51
N ARG A 75 19.36 7.64 0.11
CA ARG A 75 19.89 8.25 1.33
C ARG A 75 20.52 9.61 0.99
N PRO A 76 20.15 10.70 1.69
CA PRO A 76 20.80 11.99 1.48
C PRO A 76 22.27 11.92 1.87
N ALA A 77 23.12 12.68 1.17
CA ALA A 77 24.51 12.86 1.58
C ALA A 77 24.55 13.47 2.98
N ALA A 78 25.55 13.07 3.79
CA ALA A 78 25.79 13.75 5.04
C ALA A 78 26.14 15.21 4.73
N THR A 79 25.38 16.16 5.28
CA THR A 79 25.76 17.56 5.25
C THR A 79 26.97 17.69 6.18
N GLY A 80 28.19 17.70 5.61
CA GLY A 80 29.40 17.96 6.37
C GLY A 80 29.36 19.40 6.89
N THR A 81 29.63 19.57 8.18
CA THR A 81 30.05 20.86 8.75
C THR A 81 31.53 21.07 8.44
#